data_AF-A0A943D973-F1
#
_entry.id   AF-A0A943D973-F1
#
_cell.length_a   1.000
_cell.length_b   1.000
_cell.length_c   1.000
_cell.angle_alpha   90.00
_cell.angle_beta   90.00
_cell.angle_gamma   90.00
#
_symmetry.space_group_name_H-M   'P 1'
#
loop_
_entity.id
_entity.type
_entity.pdbx_description
1 polymer ?
#
loop_
_entity_poly.entity_id
_entity_poly.type
_entity_poly.pdbx_seq_one_letter_code
_entity_poly.pdbx_strand_id
1 'polypeptide(L)'
;MAENSFQIWDDAIHTAPDQVKRIASAKKAATSPSSIDRESKTGVFEGSGKEPYHVTLESCTCGDFRRRKLPCKHMYRLAMELGEFGGDFAKGTNKNVVSHGQIKFEEAVDEIEKLPEAAQRDLQRVFFWNPNPEYMHIREVDDVSKALETCPIVEVKEASLTERLKLMKKTDIIHALKEMSVEYPKLPKEELIQWCVENAPSIAAYAPKRCIVAPAFCVSKLYRSIYTYLARKFDWNNSYDIFRDKEGVFVIPYGAQQVKQPDGQYVYDFPNDEVTDMLNKHHCNRCAGGYVTKARE
;
A
#
# COMPACT_ATOMS: atom_id res chain seq x y z
N MET A 1 -9.70 -35.31 11.42
CA MET A 1 -9.58 -34.61 12.72
C MET A 1 -8.15 -34.13 12.79
N ALA A 2 -7.90 -32.81 12.82
CA ALA A 2 -6.53 -32.31 12.92
C ALA A 2 -6.01 -32.64 14.32
N GLU A 3 -4.97 -33.46 14.41
CA GLU A 3 -4.30 -33.81 15.67
C GLU A 3 -3.77 -32.53 16.33
N ASN A 4 -4.09 -32.35 17.60
CA ASN A 4 -3.69 -31.19 18.39
C ASN A 4 -2.30 -31.48 18.98
N SER A 5 -1.23 -31.20 18.23
CA SER A 5 0.15 -31.47 18.63
C SER A 5 0.78 -30.37 19.48
N PHE A 6 -0.01 -29.40 19.97
CA PHE A 6 0.38 -28.42 20.99
C PHE A 6 0.57 -29.05 22.39
N GLN A 7 1.14 -30.24 22.42
CA GLN A 7 1.30 -31.21 23.51
C GLN A 7 2.14 -30.71 24.69
N ILE A 8 2.78 -29.55 24.56
CA ILE A 8 3.51 -28.90 25.65
C ILE A 8 2.54 -28.43 26.74
N TRP A 9 1.27 -28.24 26.39
CA TRP A 9 0.20 -27.86 27.30
C TRP A 9 -0.79 -29.00 27.46
N ASP A 10 -1.26 -29.20 28.69
CA ASP A 10 -2.31 -30.18 28.98
C ASP A 10 -3.60 -29.82 28.21
N ASP A 11 -4.15 -30.78 27.47
CA ASP A 11 -5.37 -30.61 26.68
C ASP A 11 -6.56 -30.09 27.50
N ALA A 12 -6.62 -30.42 28.79
CA ALA A 12 -7.66 -29.92 29.69
C ALA A 12 -7.66 -28.37 29.77
N ILE A 13 -6.48 -27.73 29.68
CA ILE A 13 -6.33 -26.28 29.73
C ILE A 13 -7.07 -25.61 28.57
N HIS A 14 -7.09 -26.23 27.39
CA HIS A 14 -7.68 -25.64 26.18
C HIS A 14 -9.22 -25.51 26.25
N THR A 15 -9.86 -26.27 27.13
CA THR A 15 -11.31 -26.24 27.35
C THR A 15 -11.75 -25.25 28.43
N ALA A 16 -10.81 -24.70 29.21
CA ALA A 16 -11.13 -23.74 30.26
C ALA A 16 -11.78 -22.47 29.67
N PRO A 17 -12.83 -21.88 30.30
CA PRO A 17 -13.60 -20.77 29.73
C PRO A 17 -12.75 -19.58 29.28
N ASP A 18 -11.71 -19.27 30.05
CA ASP A 18 -10.76 -18.20 29.76
C ASP A 18 -9.82 -18.50 28.59
N GLN A 19 -9.48 -19.77 28.39
CA GLN A 19 -8.63 -20.23 27.29
C GLN A 19 -9.43 -20.29 25.99
N VAL A 20 -10.70 -20.69 26.03
CA VAL A 20 -11.62 -20.63 24.88
C VAL A 20 -11.74 -19.19 24.35
N LYS A 21 -11.84 -18.17 25.21
CA LYS A 21 -11.85 -16.75 24.79
C LYS A 21 -10.55 -16.33 24.10
N ARG A 22 -9.41 -16.87 24.53
CA ARG A 22 -8.08 -16.60 23.93
C ARG A 22 -7.92 -17.29 22.58
N ILE A 23 -8.39 -18.53 22.46
CA ILE A 23 -8.45 -19.27 21.19
C ILE A 23 -9.34 -18.51 20.20
N ALA A 24 -10.52 -18.06 20.63
CA ALA A 24 -11.39 -17.24 19.78
C ALA A 24 -10.74 -15.93 19.34
N SER A 25 -9.93 -15.30 20.20
CA SER A 25 -9.17 -14.10 19.86
C SER A 25 -7.99 -14.40 18.92
N ALA A 26 -7.35 -15.56 19.07
CA ALA A 26 -6.27 -16.02 18.20
C ALA A 26 -6.72 -16.20 16.75
N LYS A 27 -7.96 -16.67 16.56
CA LYS A 27 -8.56 -16.88 15.24
C LYS A 27 -8.86 -15.57 14.48
N LYS A 28 -8.86 -14.40 15.12
CA LYS A 28 -9.15 -13.11 14.47
C LYS A 28 -7.94 -12.62 13.65
N ALA A 29 -8.19 -11.93 12.54
CA ALA A 29 -7.16 -11.30 11.71
C ALA A 29 -6.32 -10.25 12.48
N ALA A 30 -6.87 -9.66 13.55
CA ALA A 30 -6.12 -8.74 14.41
C ALA A 30 -4.97 -9.40 15.18
N THR A 31 -4.91 -10.73 15.25
CA THR A 31 -3.83 -11.49 15.90
C THR A 31 -2.88 -12.10 14.86
N SER A 32 -2.94 -11.72 13.58
CA SER A 32 -1.98 -12.23 12.60
C SER A 32 -0.53 -11.88 12.98
N PRO A 33 0.42 -12.81 12.82
CA PRO A 33 1.84 -12.55 13.05
C PRO A 33 2.44 -11.66 11.96
N SER A 34 3.50 -10.94 12.31
CA SER A 34 4.36 -10.21 11.36
C SER A 34 5.26 -11.16 10.59
N SER A 35 5.80 -12.18 11.29
CA SER A 35 6.65 -13.20 10.71
C SER A 35 6.55 -14.50 11.51
N ILE A 36 6.83 -15.62 10.83
CA ILE A 36 6.88 -16.95 11.42
C ILE A 36 8.14 -17.63 10.90
N ASP A 37 8.95 -18.14 11.81
CA ASP A 37 10.02 -19.08 11.52
C ASP A 37 9.53 -20.50 11.85
N ARG A 38 9.35 -21.30 10.80
CA ARG A 38 8.83 -22.68 10.91
C ARG A 38 9.88 -23.65 11.44
N GLU A 39 11.17 -23.37 11.25
CA GLU A 39 12.26 -24.22 11.71
C GLU A 39 12.42 -24.09 13.22
N SER A 40 12.53 -22.86 13.72
CA SER A 40 12.65 -22.58 15.16
C SER A 40 11.30 -22.61 15.91
N LYS A 41 10.18 -22.79 15.19
CA LYS A 41 8.80 -22.71 15.72
C LYS A 41 8.56 -21.42 16.52
N THR A 42 9.04 -20.30 15.99
CA THR A 42 8.88 -18.98 16.60
C THR A 42 8.06 -18.05 15.73
N GLY A 43 7.51 -17.00 16.33
CA GLY A 43 6.78 -15.96 15.62
C GLY A 43 6.90 -14.60 16.28
N VAL A 44 6.76 -13.56 15.47
CA VAL A 44 6.76 -12.16 15.90
C VAL A 44 5.35 -11.59 15.72
N PHE A 45 4.80 -10.97 16.76
CA PHE A 45 3.44 -10.44 16.76
C PHE A 45 3.42 -8.99 17.24
N GLU A 46 2.87 -8.08 16.44
CA GLU A 46 2.80 -6.67 16.85
C GLU A 46 1.77 -6.44 17.96
N GLY A 47 2.28 -5.87 19.05
CA GLY A 47 1.52 -5.48 20.22
C GLY A 47 1.10 -4.02 20.20
N SER A 48 0.33 -3.64 21.22
CA SER A 48 0.02 -2.22 21.51
C SER A 48 1.20 -1.46 22.12
N GLY A 49 2.28 -2.15 22.49
CA GLY A 49 3.51 -1.55 23.00
C GLY A 49 4.48 -1.17 21.88
N LYS A 50 5.62 -0.58 22.24
CA LYS A 50 6.69 -0.20 21.29
C LYS A 50 7.42 -1.41 20.69
N GLU A 51 7.62 -2.45 21.49
CA GLU A 51 8.32 -3.66 21.07
C GLU A 51 7.33 -4.76 20.66
N PRO A 52 7.61 -5.51 19.58
CA PRO A 52 6.79 -6.65 19.19
C PRO A 52 6.89 -7.77 20.23
N TYR A 53 5.87 -8.63 20.24
CA TYR A 53 5.88 -9.83 21.05
C TYR A 53 6.64 -10.94 20.33
N HIS A 54 7.65 -11.49 21.00
CA HIS A 54 8.32 -12.71 20.60
C HIS A 54 7.59 -13.90 21.22
N VAL A 55 7.28 -14.88 20.38
CA VAL A 55 6.38 -15.97 20.72
C VAL A 55 7.01 -17.28 20.29
N THR A 56 7.01 -18.24 21.19
CA THR A 56 7.29 -19.66 20.92
C THR A 56 6.06 -20.47 21.32
N LEU A 57 6.07 -21.77 21.07
CA LEU A 57 5.02 -22.66 21.56
C LEU A 57 5.01 -22.76 23.10
N GLU A 58 6.11 -22.40 23.77
CA GLU A 58 6.29 -22.52 25.21
C GLU A 58 6.17 -21.18 25.96
N SER A 59 6.45 -20.07 25.28
CA SER A 59 6.56 -18.77 25.93
C SER A 59 6.10 -17.61 25.05
N CYS A 60 5.75 -16.50 25.70
CA CYS A 60 5.42 -15.26 25.00
C CYS A 60 5.85 -14.05 25.83
N THR A 61 6.42 -13.03 25.18
CA THR A 61 6.82 -11.80 25.88
C THR A 61 5.65 -10.89 26.26
N CYS A 62 4.41 -11.22 25.87
CA CYS A 62 3.23 -10.40 26.16
C CYS A 62 2.83 -10.39 27.64
N GLY A 63 2.12 -9.33 28.05
CA GLY A 63 1.65 -9.17 29.43
C GLY A 63 0.69 -10.26 29.92
N ASP A 64 -0.08 -10.90 29.02
CA ASP A 64 -1.01 -11.98 29.38
C ASP A 64 -0.28 -13.23 29.84
N PHE A 65 0.70 -13.69 29.05
CA PHE A 65 1.54 -14.84 29.40
C PHE A 65 2.41 -14.55 30.63
N ARG A 66 3.02 -13.35 30.69
CA ARG A 66 3.87 -12.97 31.84
C ARG A 66 3.15 -13.09 33.19
N ARG A 67 1.86 -12.76 33.26
CA ARG A 67 1.06 -12.84 34.50
C ARG A 67 0.50 -14.22 34.77
N ARG A 68 -0.05 -14.88 33.74
CA ARG A 68 -0.80 -16.14 33.92
C ARG A 68 0.06 -17.39 33.81
N LYS A 69 1.17 -17.33 33.07
CA LYS A 69 1.99 -18.49 32.68
C LYS A 69 1.18 -19.61 32.00
N LEU A 70 0.11 -19.22 31.30
CA LEU A 70 -0.75 -20.08 30.50
C LEU A 70 -0.76 -19.58 29.05
N PRO A 71 -1.06 -20.44 28.06
CA PRO A 71 -1.11 -20.06 26.65
C PRO A 71 -1.96 -18.81 26.42
N CYS A 72 -1.32 -17.78 25.89
CA CYS A 72 -2.00 -16.56 25.49
C CYS A 72 -2.51 -16.68 24.04
N LYS A 73 -3.30 -15.69 23.59
CA LYS A 73 -3.82 -15.68 22.21
C LYS A 73 -2.73 -15.78 21.12
N HIS A 74 -1.54 -15.23 21.35
CA HIS A 74 -0.46 -15.25 20.34
C HIS A 74 0.13 -16.66 20.19
N MET A 75 0.28 -17.39 21.30
CA MET A 75 0.79 -18.76 21.28
C MET A 75 -0.19 -19.70 20.57
N TYR A 76 -1.49 -19.56 20.86
CA TYR A 76 -2.52 -20.28 20.11
C TYR A 76 -2.50 -19.95 18.62
N ARG A 77 -2.32 -18.68 18.25
CA ARG A 77 -2.24 -18.30 16.84
C ARG A 77 -0.98 -18.86 16.17
N LEU A 78 0.18 -18.82 16.83
CA LEU A 78 1.40 -19.42 16.32
C LEU A 78 1.23 -20.92 16.09
N ALA A 79 0.65 -21.64 17.06
CA ALA A 79 0.40 -23.07 16.94
C ALA A 79 -0.54 -23.39 15.76
N MET A 80 -1.59 -22.59 15.53
CA MET A 80 -2.47 -22.73 14.35
C MET A 80 -1.72 -22.53 13.03
N GLU A 81 -0.87 -21.50 12.92
CA GLU A 81 -0.11 -21.20 11.69
C GLU A 81 0.98 -22.25 11.38
N LEU A 82 1.49 -22.91 12.42
CA LEU A 82 2.42 -24.04 12.33
C LEU A 82 1.71 -25.38 12.07
N GLY A 83 0.38 -25.43 12.17
CA GLY A 83 -0.41 -26.67 12.03
C GLY A 83 -0.41 -27.55 13.28
N GLU A 84 0.10 -27.03 14.40
CA GLU A 84 0.21 -27.74 15.68
C GLU A 84 -1.07 -27.63 16.54
N PHE A 85 -2.00 -26.75 16.15
CA PHE A 85 -3.28 -26.57 16.82
C PHE A 85 -4.41 -26.43 15.80
N GLY A 86 -5.47 -27.21 15.98
CA GLY A 86 -6.57 -27.27 15.03
C GLY A 86 -7.45 -26.01 14.99
N GLY A 87 -7.96 -25.70 13.78
CA GLY A 87 -9.09 -24.79 13.57
C GLY A 87 -8.80 -23.64 12.61
N ASP A 88 -9.85 -23.20 11.93
CA ASP A 88 -9.76 -22.10 10.97
C ASP A 88 -9.52 -20.76 11.66
N PHE A 89 -8.77 -19.90 10.98
CA PHE A 89 -8.48 -18.54 11.43
C PHE A 89 -8.52 -17.56 10.27
N ALA A 90 -8.94 -16.33 10.55
CA ALA A 90 -8.94 -15.25 9.58
C ALA A 90 -7.50 -14.76 9.35
N LYS A 91 -7.12 -14.69 8.07
CA LYS A 91 -5.90 -14.03 7.61
C LYS A 91 -6.19 -12.56 7.30
N GLY A 92 -5.24 -11.69 7.60
CA GLY A 92 -5.33 -10.25 7.38
C GLY A 92 -4.21 -9.52 8.12
N THR A 93 -4.05 -8.22 7.90
CA THR A 93 -2.94 -7.45 8.48
C THR A 93 -3.29 -6.95 9.88
N ASN A 94 -2.42 -7.23 10.86
CA ASN A 94 -2.56 -6.69 12.21
C ASN A 94 -2.35 -5.16 12.17
N LYS A 95 -3.29 -4.41 12.75
CA LYS A 95 -3.28 -2.93 12.75
C LYS A 95 -2.02 -2.33 13.39
N ASN A 96 -1.40 -3.04 14.33
CA ASN A 96 -0.16 -2.59 14.97
C ASN A 96 1.05 -2.70 14.03
N VAL A 97 1.09 -3.70 13.12
CA VAL A 97 2.11 -3.81 12.05
C VAL A 97 2.06 -2.58 11.17
N VAL A 98 0.85 -2.20 10.75
CA VAL A 98 0.68 -0.98 9.98
C VAL A 98 1.16 0.21 10.80
N SER A 99 0.75 0.31 12.07
CA SER A 99 1.01 1.49 12.90
C SER A 99 2.48 1.72 13.23
N HIS A 100 3.25 0.68 13.54
CA HIS A 100 4.67 0.77 13.88
C HIS A 100 5.57 0.87 12.65
N GLY A 101 5.12 0.37 11.50
CA GLY A 101 5.85 0.47 10.24
C GLY A 101 5.63 1.77 9.47
N GLN A 102 4.80 2.71 9.98
CA GLN A 102 4.55 3.97 9.27
C GLN A 102 5.67 4.98 9.49
N ILE A 103 6.15 5.60 8.41
CA ILE A 103 6.95 6.82 8.50
C ILE A 103 6.06 8.03 8.81
N LYS A 104 6.66 9.14 9.24
CA LYS A 104 5.93 10.41 9.38
C LYS A 104 5.60 11.00 8.02
N PHE A 105 4.53 11.80 7.98
CA PHE A 105 4.15 12.50 6.75
C PHE A 105 5.24 13.45 6.24
N GLU A 106 5.89 14.17 7.15
CA GLU A 106 7.06 15.02 6.84
C GLU A 106 8.17 14.23 6.13
N GLU A 107 8.56 13.07 6.67
CA GLU A 107 9.59 12.21 6.09
C GLU A 107 9.18 11.73 4.69
N ALA A 108 7.91 11.36 4.50
CA ALA A 108 7.39 10.94 3.20
C ALA A 108 7.50 12.06 2.15
N VAL A 109 7.17 13.30 2.52
CA VAL A 109 7.26 14.45 1.61
C VAL A 109 8.72 14.83 1.34
N ASP A 110 9.59 14.77 2.35
CA ASP A 110 11.03 15.02 2.14
C ASP A 110 11.64 14.03 1.14
N GLU A 111 11.17 12.78 1.09
CA GLU A 111 11.57 11.81 0.05
C GLU A 111 10.96 12.11 -1.33
N ILE A 112 9.71 12.59 -1.39
CA ILE A 112 9.06 13.03 -2.64
C ILE A 112 9.85 14.18 -3.28
N GLU A 113 10.28 15.15 -2.49
CA GLU A 113 10.93 16.36 -2.98
C GLU A 113 12.34 16.12 -3.53
N LYS A 114 12.97 14.99 -3.18
CA LYS A 114 14.23 14.55 -3.80
C LYS A 114 14.05 14.04 -5.23
N LEU A 115 12.83 13.69 -5.63
CA LEU A 115 12.53 13.14 -6.94
C LEU A 115 12.43 14.24 -8.01
N PRO A 116 12.73 13.91 -9.29
CA PRO A 116 12.40 14.78 -10.41
C PRO A 116 10.89 15.09 -10.48
N GLU A 117 10.52 16.30 -10.95
CA GLU A 117 9.11 16.72 -11.02
C GLU A 117 8.22 15.71 -11.77
N ALA A 118 8.73 15.12 -12.86
CA ALA A 118 8.01 14.10 -13.62
C ALA A 118 7.64 12.87 -12.76
N ALA A 119 8.54 12.44 -11.87
CA ALA A 119 8.27 11.35 -10.94
C ALA A 119 7.31 11.77 -9.82
N GLN A 120 7.42 13.00 -9.30
CA GLN A 120 6.46 13.52 -8.33
C GLN A 120 5.03 13.56 -8.89
N ARG A 121 4.87 14.02 -10.15
CA ARG A 121 3.59 14.00 -10.86
C ARG A 121 3.08 12.57 -11.09
N ASP A 122 3.97 11.63 -11.37
CA ASP A 122 3.56 10.24 -11.52
C ASP A 122 3.07 9.63 -10.20
N LEU A 123 3.74 9.92 -9.09
CA LEU A 123 3.31 9.49 -7.75
C LEU A 123 1.89 9.94 -7.43
N GLN A 124 1.46 11.09 -7.93
CA GLN A 124 0.10 11.56 -7.71
C GLN A 124 -0.93 10.55 -8.23
N ARG A 125 -0.70 9.98 -9.43
CA ARG A 125 -1.56 8.93 -9.98
C ARG A 125 -1.49 7.68 -9.12
N VAL A 126 -0.29 7.29 -8.71
CA VAL A 126 -0.07 6.11 -7.84
C VAL A 126 -0.90 6.22 -6.55
N PHE A 127 -0.82 7.35 -5.85
CA PHE A 127 -1.54 7.54 -4.58
C PHE A 127 -3.03 7.88 -4.73
N PHE A 128 -3.47 8.35 -5.91
CA PHE A 128 -4.89 8.57 -6.20
C PHE A 128 -5.69 7.26 -6.30
N TRP A 129 -5.15 6.28 -7.04
CA TRP A 129 -5.86 5.02 -7.33
C TRP A 129 -5.63 3.91 -6.30
N ASN A 130 -4.60 4.03 -5.45
CA ASN A 130 -4.22 2.96 -4.51
C ASN A 130 -5.22 2.60 -3.38
N PRO A 131 -6.30 3.33 -3.08
CA PRO A 131 -7.38 2.76 -2.26
C PRO A 131 -8.02 1.52 -2.90
N ASN A 132 -7.80 1.27 -4.20
CA ASN A 132 -8.32 0.12 -4.93
C ASN A 132 -7.25 -0.99 -5.09
N PRO A 133 -7.38 -2.14 -4.40
CA PRO A 133 -6.42 -3.24 -4.50
C PRO A 133 -6.38 -3.92 -5.88
N GLU A 134 -7.38 -3.69 -6.74
CA GLU A 134 -7.41 -4.23 -8.10
C GLU A 134 -6.68 -3.34 -9.11
N TYR A 135 -6.36 -2.10 -8.73
CA TYR A 135 -5.71 -1.16 -9.64
C TYR A 135 -4.19 -1.31 -9.54
N MET A 136 -3.58 -1.89 -10.58
CA MET A 136 -2.13 -1.99 -10.70
C MET A 136 -1.60 -0.98 -11.72
N HIS A 137 -0.67 -0.12 -11.30
CA HIS A 137 0.02 0.81 -12.19
C HIS A 137 1.10 0.10 -13.00
N ILE A 138 0.69 -0.73 -13.96
CA ILE A 138 1.61 -1.36 -14.90
C ILE A 138 1.99 -0.39 -16.02
N ARG A 139 3.29 -0.15 -16.20
CA ARG A 139 3.82 0.84 -17.15
C ARG A 139 5.13 0.39 -17.77
N GLU A 140 5.54 1.07 -18.84
CA GLU A 140 6.86 0.87 -19.45
C GLU A 140 7.97 1.31 -18.50
N VAL A 141 9.10 0.62 -18.56
CA VAL A 141 10.27 1.01 -17.78
C VAL A 141 10.93 2.21 -18.47
N ASP A 142 10.83 3.36 -17.83
CA ASP A 142 11.36 4.64 -18.28
C ASP A 142 12.21 5.30 -17.16
N ASP A 143 12.69 6.52 -17.41
CA ASP A 143 13.53 7.23 -16.44
C ASP A 143 12.75 7.65 -15.19
N VAL A 144 11.42 7.82 -15.29
CA VAL A 144 10.55 8.05 -14.12
C VAL A 144 10.52 6.80 -13.24
N SER A 145 10.29 5.63 -13.83
CA SER A 145 10.24 4.35 -13.12
C SER A 145 11.57 4.06 -12.41
N LYS A 146 12.70 4.33 -13.07
CA LYS A 146 14.04 4.21 -12.46
C LYS A 146 14.24 5.16 -11.29
N ALA A 147 13.81 6.41 -11.40
CA ALA A 147 13.91 7.39 -10.30
C ALA A 147 13.11 6.96 -9.06
N LEU A 148 12.03 6.19 -9.26
CA LEU A 148 11.19 5.67 -8.18
C LEU A 148 11.79 4.44 -7.48
N GLU A 149 12.76 3.72 -8.08
CA GLU A 149 13.35 2.51 -7.48
C GLU A 149 14.06 2.79 -6.15
N THR A 150 14.61 3.99 -5.98
CA THR A 150 15.29 4.41 -4.75
C THR A 150 14.37 5.11 -3.75
N CYS A 151 13.10 5.31 -4.10
CA CYS A 151 12.16 6.07 -3.30
C CYS A 151 11.47 5.16 -2.27
N PRO A 152 11.66 5.38 -0.95
CA PRO A 152 11.19 4.44 0.08
C PRO A 152 9.66 4.39 0.24
N ILE A 153 8.93 5.34 -0.36
CA ILE A 153 7.47 5.43 -0.24
C ILE A 153 6.72 4.63 -1.32
N VAL A 154 7.43 4.04 -2.27
CA VAL A 154 6.86 3.16 -3.30
C VAL A 154 7.71 1.90 -3.47
N GLU A 155 7.06 0.84 -3.94
CA GLU A 155 7.70 -0.39 -4.38
C GLU A 155 7.59 -0.46 -5.90
N VAL A 156 8.74 -0.57 -6.57
CA VAL A 156 8.83 -0.83 -8.01
C VAL A 156 9.15 -2.31 -8.20
N LYS A 157 8.26 -3.04 -8.86
CA LYS A 157 8.40 -4.48 -9.15
C LYS A 157 8.40 -4.71 -10.66
N GLU A 158 9.21 -5.64 -11.15
CA GLU A 158 9.12 -6.07 -12.54
C GLU A 158 7.76 -6.78 -12.74
N ALA A 159 7.06 -6.43 -13.82
CA ALA A 159 5.82 -7.10 -14.17
C ALA A 159 6.13 -8.51 -14.68
N SER A 160 5.38 -9.50 -14.19
CA SER A 160 5.50 -10.88 -14.63
C SER A 160 5.25 -11.03 -16.13
N LEU A 161 5.74 -12.14 -16.71
CA LEU A 161 5.48 -12.45 -18.12
C LEU A 161 3.97 -12.49 -18.42
N THR A 162 3.18 -13.08 -17.53
CA THR A 162 1.70 -13.11 -17.64
C THR A 162 1.12 -11.70 -17.75
N GLU A 163 1.51 -10.78 -16.87
CA GLU A 163 1.01 -9.39 -16.88
C GLU A 163 1.45 -8.63 -18.13
N ARG A 164 2.69 -8.84 -18.59
CA ARG A 164 3.21 -8.23 -19.81
C ARG A 164 2.47 -8.72 -21.05
N LEU A 165 2.20 -10.03 -21.15
CA LEU A 165 1.45 -10.60 -22.27
C LEU A 165 -0.04 -10.18 -22.26
N LYS A 166 -0.65 -9.96 -21.09
CA LYS A 166 -2.02 -9.43 -20.99
C LYS A 166 -2.17 -8.07 -21.67
N LEU A 167 -1.12 -7.24 -21.69
CA LEU A 167 -1.12 -5.94 -22.35
C LEU A 167 -0.96 -6.02 -23.88
N MET A 168 -0.48 -7.15 -24.42
CA MET A 168 -0.31 -7.34 -25.86
C MET A 168 -1.62 -7.74 -26.53
N LYS A 169 -1.78 -7.45 -27.83
CA LYS A 169 -2.89 -8.05 -28.59
C LYS A 169 -2.61 -9.53 -28.84
N LYS A 170 -3.66 -10.35 -28.92
CA LYS A 170 -3.51 -11.77 -29.24
C LYS A 170 -2.77 -12.00 -30.56
N THR A 171 -2.98 -11.12 -31.55
CA THR A 171 -2.29 -11.14 -32.85
C THR A 171 -0.78 -10.99 -32.71
N ASP A 172 -0.34 -10.12 -31.81
CA ASP A 172 1.08 -9.79 -31.63
C ASP A 172 1.79 -10.95 -30.91
N ILE A 173 1.12 -11.58 -29.95
CA ILE A 173 1.59 -12.82 -29.29
C ILE A 173 1.76 -13.94 -30.33
N ILE A 174 0.77 -14.15 -31.18
CA ILE A 174 0.83 -15.17 -32.25
C ILE A 174 1.95 -14.87 -33.24
N HIS A 175 2.15 -13.60 -33.59
CA HIS A 175 3.22 -13.20 -34.49
C HIS A 175 4.59 -13.51 -33.90
N ALA A 176 4.82 -13.15 -32.63
CA ALA A 176 6.06 -13.49 -31.91
C ALA A 176 6.32 -15.00 -31.87
N LEU A 177 5.31 -15.82 -31.55
CA LEU A 177 5.45 -17.29 -31.55
C LEU A 177 5.88 -17.83 -32.92
N LYS A 178 5.32 -17.29 -34.01
CA LYS A 178 5.69 -17.68 -35.38
C LYS A 178 7.11 -17.27 -35.72
N GLU A 179 7.53 -16.06 -35.37
CA GLU A 179 8.92 -15.60 -35.59
C GLU A 179 9.92 -16.47 -34.83
N MET A 180 9.56 -16.93 -33.64
CA MET A 180 10.35 -17.87 -32.85
C MET A 180 10.31 -19.32 -33.36
N SER A 181 9.52 -19.60 -34.40
CA SER A 181 9.26 -20.96 -34.91
C SER A 181 8.71 -21.92 -33.85
N VAL A 182 7.89 -21.41 -32.93
CA VAL A 182 7.22 -22.19 -31.88
C VAL A 182 5.82 -22.60 -32.35
N GLU A 183 5.55 -23.90 -32.40
CA GLU A 183 4.19 -24.41 -32.62
C GLU A 183 3.31 -24.14 -31.40
N TYR A 184 2.08 -23.69 -31.62
CA TYR A 184 1.18 -23.29 -30.54
C TYR A 184 -0.26 -23.78 -30.79
N PRO A 185 -1.02 -24.10 -29.73
CA PRO A 185 -2.40 -24.53 -29.83
C PRO A 185 -3.34 -23.35 -30.15
N LYS A 186 -4.45 -23.64 -30.83
CA LYS A 186 -5.52 -22.66 -31.06
C LYS A 186 -6.34 -22.47 -29.78
N LEU A 187 -5.93 -21.49 -28.96
CA LEU A 187 -6.59 -21.17 -27.69
C LEU A 187 -7.15 -19.73 -27.68
N PRO A 188 -8.13 -19.41 -26.82
CA PRO A 188 -8.48 -18.04 -26.43
C PRO A 188 -7.26 -17.28 -25.86
N LYS A 189 -7.33 -15.94 -25.77
CA LYS A 189 -6.15 -15.12 -25.38
C LYS A 189 -5.59 -15.51 -24.01
N GLU A 190 -6.45 -15.59 -22.99
CA GLU A 190 -6.01 -15.90 -21.62
C GLU A 190 -5.38 -17.29 -21.50
N GLU A 191 -5.99 -18.30 -22.13
CA GLU A 191 -5.44 -19.66 -22.17
C GLU A 191 -4.14 -19.73 -22.97
N LEU A 192 -4.04 -18.97 -24.07
CA LEU A 192 -2.80 -18.88 -24.85
C LEU A 192 -1.68 -18.23 -24.03
N ILE A 193 -1.98 -17.21 -23.21
CA ILE A 193 -1.00 -16.58 -22.33
C ILE A 193 -0.47 -17.59 -21.32
N GLN A 194 -1.36 -18.34 -20.65
CA GLN A 194 -0.95 -19.36 -19.69
C GLN A 194 -0.08 -20.44 -20.35
N TRP A 195 -0.49 -20.91 -21.53
CA TRP A 195 0.29 -21.86 -22.31
C TRP A 195 1.68 -21.31 -22.66
N CYS A 196 1.78 -20.04 -23.06
CA CYS A 196 3.06 -19.40 -23.38
C CYS A 196 4.00 -19.33 -22.17
N VAL A 197 3.46 -19.00 -20.99
CA VAL A 197 4.26 -18.91 -19.75
C VAL A 197 4.86 -20.26 -19.37
N GLU A 198 4.11 -21.35 -19.57
CA GLU A 198 4.54 -22.71 -19.24
C GLU A 198 5.43 -23.36 -20.31
N ASN A 199 5.13 -23.14 -21.59
CA ASN A 199 5.70 -23.91 -22.70
C ASN A 199 6.63 -23.10 -23.62
N ALA A 200 6.52 -21.76 -23.61
CA ALA A 200 7.30 -20.88 -24.47
C ALA A 200 7.80 -19.62 -23.73
N PRO A 201 8.47 -19.74 -22.57
CA PRO A 201 8.86 -18.59 -21.75
C PRO A 201 9.82 -17.62 -22.46
N SER A 202 10.53 -18.07 -23.50
CA SER A 202 11.38 -17.23 -24.36
C SER A 202 10.62 -16.12 -25.09
N ILE A 203 9.28 -16.20 -25.19
CA ILE A 203 8.44 -15.12 -25.72
C ILE A 203 8.59 -13.82 -24.92
N ALA A 204 9.14 -13.89 -23.69
CA ALA A 204 9.51 -12.74 -22.89
C ALA A 204 10.43 -11.74 -23.62
N ALA A 205 11.19 -12.17 -24.64
CA ALA A 205 12.01 -11.27 -25.47
C ALA A 205 11.17 -10.33 -26.36
N TYR A 206 9.95 -10.74 -26.72
CA TYR A 206 9.03 -10.00 -27.59
C TYR A 206 8.01 -9.16 -26.81
N ALA A 207 7.77 -9.51 -25.55
CA ALA A 207 6.94 -8.68 -24.67
C ALA A 207 7.75 -7.43 -24.25
N PRO A 208 7.20 -6.21 -24.31
CA PRO A 208 7.90 -5.03 -23.76
C PRO A 208 8.18 -5.18 -22.26
N LYS A 209 9.33 -4.70 -21.79
CA LYS A 209 9.63 -4.62 -20.35
C LYS A 209 8.66 -3.65 -19.68
N ARG A 210 8.07 -4.10 -18.57
CA ARG A 210 7.08 -3.33 -17.81
C ARG A 210 7.40 -3.44 -16.32
N CYS A 211 7.07 -2.41 -15.56
CA CYS A 211 7.12 -2.44 -14.11
C CYS A 211 5.74 -2.11 -13.54
N ILE A 212 5.55 -2.50 -12.29
CA ILE A 212 4.42 -2.17 -11.44
C ILE A 212 4.95 -1.28 -10.33
N VAL A 213 4.30 -0.14 -10.12
CA VAL A 213 4.62 0.74 -9.00
C VAL A 213 3.42 0.79 -8.06
N ALA A 214 3.66 0.49 -6.79
CA ALA A 214 2.64 0.55 -5.76
C ALA A 214 3.17 1.33 -4.56
N PRO A 215 2.33 2.01 -3.77
CA PRO A 215 2.75 2.56 -2.49
C PRO A 215 3.35 1.51 -1.57
N ALA A 216 4.45 1.89 -0.93
CA ALA A 216 5.13 1.03 0.03
C ALA A 216 4.28 0.90 1.30
N PHE A 217 4.48 -0.21 2.00
CA PHE A 217 3.75 -0.49 3.25
C PHE A 217 3.91 0.63 4.31
N CYS A 218 5.08 1.27 4.35
CA CYS A 218 5.41 2.33 5.32
C CYS A 218 4.61 3.62 5.16
N VAL A 219 3.85 3.77 4.07
CA VAL A 219 2.97 4.95 3.84
C VAL A 219 1.49 4.58 3.73
N SER A 220 1.11 3.36 4.14
CA SER A 220 -0.26 2.84 4.11
C SER A 220 -1.33 3.77 4.72
N LYS A 221 -0.98 4.58 5.73
CA LYS A 221 -1.90 5.54 6.37
C LYS A 221 -1.83 6.94 5.78
N LEU A 222 -0.88 7.20 4.88
CA LEU A 222 -0.56 8.52 4.37
C LEU A 222 -1.05 8.76 2.94
N TYR A 223 -1.71 7.78 2.30
CA TYR A 223 -2.10 7.88 0.88
C TYR A 223 -2.86 9.16 0.56
N ARG A 224 -3.85 9.53 1.39
CA ARG A 224 -4.65 10.72 1.16
C ARG A 224 -3.84 12.01 1.36
N SER A 225 -2.99 12.07 2.37
CA SER A 225 -2.16 13.25 2.66
C SER A 225 -1.11 13.44 1.56
N ILE A 226 -0.44 12.37 1.13
CA ILE A 226 0.53 12.37 0.01
C ILE A 226 -0.16 12.81 -1.28
N TYR A 227 -1.31 12.23 -1.62
CA TYR A 227 -2.08 12.67 -2.78
C TYR A 227 -2.47 14.14 -2.69
N THR A 228 -2.94 14.59 -1.52
CA THR A 228 -3.38 16.00 -1.32
C THR A 228 -2.20 16.95 -1.46
N TYR A 229 -1.03 16.60 -0.95
CA TYR A 229 0.21 17.35 -1.14
C TYR A 229 0.56 17.51 -2.62
N LEU A 230 0.65 16.39 -3.35
CA LEU A 230 0.97 16.39 -4.78
C LEU A 230 -0.08 17.15 -5.60
N ALA A 231 -1.37 16.99 -5.28
CA ALA A 231 -2.45 17.71 -5.94
C ALA A 231 -2.39 19.22 -5.66
N ARG A 232 -2.19 19.65 -4.41
CA ARG A 232 -1.98 21.06 -4.07
C ARG A 232 -0.71 21.64 -4.70
N LYS A 233 0.31 20.83 -4.98
CA LYS A 233 1.51 21.26 -5.68
C LYS A 233 1.28 21.42 -7.19
N PHE A 234 0.53 20.52 -7.83
CA PHE A 234 0.51 20.39 -9.28
C PHE A 234 -0.83 20.63 -10.00
N ASP A 235 -1.95 20.42 -9.32
CA ASP A 235 -3.27 20.35 -9.95
C ASP A 235 -4.12 21.62 -9.79
N TRP A 236 -5.21 21.68 -10.53
CA TRP A 236 -6.13 22.80 -10.51
C TRP A 236 -7.56 22.30 -10.31
N ASN A 237 -8.37 23.08 -9.62
CA ASN A 237 -9.81 22.88 -9.50
C ASN A 237 -10.55 24.00 -10.22
N ASN A 238 -11.73 23.66 -10.74
CA ASN A 238 -12.74 24.64 -11.09
C ASN A 238 -13.58 24.91 -9.84
N SER A 239 -13.66 26.17 -9.44
CA SER A 239 -14.52 26.62 -8.34
C SER A 239 -15.56 27.59 -8.86
N TYR A 240 -16.82 27.37 -8.51
CA TYR A 240 -17.90 28.31 -8.81
C TYR A 240 -18.06 29.22 -7.60
N ASP A 241 -17.67 30.48 -7.76
CA ASP A 241 -17.62 31.45 -6.66
C ASP A 241 -18.09 32.83 -7.13
N ILE A 242 -18.37 33.70 -6.15
CA ILE A 242 -18.45 35.14 -6.36
C ILE A 242 -17.12 35.72 -5.94
N PHE A 243 -16.35 36.25 -6.89
CA PHE A 243 -15.03 36.82 -6.64
C PHE A 243 -14.95 38.22 -7.24
N ARG A 244 -14.72 39.23 -6.40
CA ARG A 244 -14.70 40.67 -6.78
C ARG A 244 -15.95 41.06 -7.59
N ASP A 245 -17.12 40.73 -7.03
CA ASP A 245 -18.45 41.04 -7.59
C ASP A 245 -18.73 40.41 -8.97
N LYS A 246 -17.94 39.41 -9.37
CA LYS A 246 -18.19 38.58 -10.55
C LYS A 246 -18.48 37.15 -10.13
N GLU A 247 -19.65 36.68 -10.52
CA GLU A 247 -20.03 35.28 -10.39
C GLU A 247 -19.51 34.51 -11.61
N GLY A 248 -18.89 33.35 -11.38
CA GLY A 248 -18.37 32.54 -12.47
C GLY A 248 -17.53 31.36 -12.02
N VAL A 249 -16.98 30.65 -13.01
CA VAL A 249 -16.07 29.52 -12.79
C VAL A 249 -14.63 30.03 -12.83
N PHE A 250 -13.91 29.82 -11.74
CA PHE A 250 -12.52 30.19 -11.57
C PHE A 250 -11.61 28.97 -11.51
N VAL A 251 -10.41 29.10 -12.09
CA VAL A 251 -9.39 28.05 -12.06
C VAL A 251 -8.43 28.36 -10.92
N ILE A 252 -8.49 27.56 -9.86
CA ILE A 252 -7.73 27.77 -8.62
C ILE A 252 -6.82 26.57 -8.34
N PRO A 253 -5.72 26.74 -7.60
CA PRO A 253 -4.92 25.61 -7.12
C PRO A 253 -5.81 24.58 -6.41
N TYR A 254 -5.59 23.29 -6.68
CA TYR A 254 -6.38 22.22 -6.08
C TYR A 254 -6.44 22.38 -4.56
N GLY A 255 -7.64 22.31 -3.98
CA GLY A 255 -7.84 22.37 -2.53
C GLY A 255 -7.65 23.76 -1.89
N ALA A 256 -7.45 24.82 -2.68
CA ALA A 256 -7.51 26.19 -2.19
C ALA A 256 -8.95 26.59 -1.85
N GLN A 257 -9.09 27.52 -0.90
CA GLN A 257 -10.36 28.03 -0.39
C GLN A 257 -10.36 29.55 -0.42
N GLN A 258 -11.53 30.15 -0.62
CA GLN A 258 -11.67 31.59 -0.59
C GLN A 258 -11.52 32.11 0.85
N VAL A 259 -10.64 33.11 1.05
CA VAL A 259 -10.37 33.75 2.34
C VAL A 259 -10.50 35.26 2.18
N LYS A 260 -11.16 35.90 3.14
CA LYS A 260 -11.29 37.36 3.20
C LYS A 260 -10.11 37.96 3.97
N GLN A 261 -9.36 38.86 3.34
CA GLN A 261 -8.25 39.58 3.94
C GLN A 261 -8.73 40.76 4.81
N PRO A 262 -7.87 41.26 5.73
CA PRO A 262 -8.20 42.42 6.58
C PRO A 262 -8.53 43.70 5.81
N ASP A 263 -8.00 43.86 4.60
CA ASP A 263 -8.28 44.99 3.70
C ASP A 263 -9.65 44.85 2.97
N GLY A 264 -10.37 43.76 3.23
CA GLY A 264 -11.67 43.46 2.65
C GLY A 264 -11.63 42.68 1.33
N GLN A 265 -10.45 42.46 0.74
CA GLN A 265 -10.31 41.70 -0.50
C GLN A 265 -10.45 40.19 -0.27
N TYR A 266 -10.97 39.47 -1.26
CA TYR A 266 -10.95 38.01 -1.26
C TYR A 266 -9.73 37.51 -2.03
N VAL A 267 -9.09 36.47 -1.50
CA VAL A 267 -8.02 35.70 -2.15
C VAL A 267 -8.30 34.20 -1.97
N TYR A 268 -7.57 33.35 -2.69
CA TYR A 268 -7.56 31.92 -2.42
C TYR A 268 -6.32 31.54 -1.63
N ASP A 269 -6.51 30.82 -0.52
CA ASP A 269 -5.43 30.27 0.29
C ASP A 269 -5.61 28.78 0.53
N PHE A 270 -4.54 28.06 0.87
CA PHE A 270 -4.67 26.69 1.33
C PHE A 270 -5.12 26.65 2.80
N PRO A 271 -5.89 25.61 3.21
CA PRO A 271 -6.24 25.40 4.60
C PRO A 271 -5.01 25.33 5.50
N ASN A 272 -5.13 25.81 6.74
CA ASN A 272 -4.08 25.68 7.74
C ASN A 272 -4.02 24.23 8.27
N ASP A 273 -3.19 23.40 7.64
CA ASP A 273 -2.99 21.99 7.94
C ASP A 273 -1.54 21.55 7.66
N GLU A 274 -1.20 20.33 8.10
CA GLU A 274 0.13 19.75 7.95
C GLU A 274 0.59 19.66 6.48
N VAL A 275 -0.34 19.54 5.52
CA VAL A 275 -0.01 19.52 4.08
C VAL A 275 0.46 20.90 3.63
N THR A 276 -0.21 21.97 4.06
CA THR A 276 0.21 23.35 3.77
C THR A 276 1.53 23.69 4.43
N ASP A 277 1.78 23.23 5.66
CA ASP A 277 3.07 23.40 6.34
C ASP A 277 4.22 22.79 5.52
N MET A 278 4.01 21.60 4.97
CA MET A 278 5.01 20.95 4.10
C MET A 278 5.18 21.67 2.75
N LEU A 279 4.11 22.19 2.15
CA LEU A 279 4.21 23.02 0.95
C LEU A 279 5.01 24.30 1.20
N ASN A 280 4.87 24.90 2.39
CA ASN A 280 5.66 26.06 2.81
C ASN A 280 7.13 25.69 3.02
N LYS A 281 7.41 24.59 3.74
CA LYS A 281 8.76 24.08 4.01
C LYS A 281 9.57 23.88 2.72
N HIS A 282 8.93 23.33 1.69
CA HIS A 282 9.56 23.04 0.40
C HIS A 282 9.36 24.16 -0.65
N HIS A 283 8.91 25.34 -0.23
CA HIS A 283 8.74 26.52 -1.08
C HIS A 283 7.86 26.28 -2.32
N CYS A 284 6.87 25.40 -2.21
CA CYS A 284 5.97 25.00 -3.30
C CYS A 284 4.50 25.36 -3.04
N ASN A 285 4.22 26.14 -2.00
CA ASN A 285 2.90 26.71 -1.75
C ASN A 285 2.52 27.77 -2.82
N ARG A 286 1.69 27.37 -3.80
CA ARG A 286 1.17 28.25 -4.86
C ARG A 286 0.20 29.32 -4.38
N CYS A 287 -0.30 29.21 -3.16
CA CYS A 287 -1.20 30.15 -2.51
C CYS A 287 -0.48 31.09 -1.53
N ALA A 288 0.84 30.97 -1.37
CA ALA A 288 1.60 31.83 -0.47
C ALA A 288 1.39 33.32 -0.79
N GLY A 289 0.87 34.07 0.19
CA GLY A 289 0.54 35.49 0.02
C GLY A 289 -0.84 35.79 -0.56
N GLY A 290 -1.68 34.77 -0.76
CA GLY A 290 -3.04 34.89 -1.30
C GLY A 290 -3.06 34.83 -2.83
N TYR A 291 -3.54 33.71 -3.37
CA TYR A 291 -3.68 33.52 -4.81
C TYR A 291 -4.87 34.32 -5.36
N VAL A 292 -4.65 35.08 -6.44
CA VAL A 292 -5.70 35.82 -7.15
C VAL A 292 -5.92 35.19 -8.52
N THR A 293 -7.05 34.51 -8.67
CA THR A 293 -7.45 33.91 -9.95
C THR A 293 -7.80 34.99 -10.98
N LYS A 294 -7.55 34.69 -12.26
CA LYS A 294 -8.16 35.42 -13.38
C LYS A 294 -9.45 34.70 -13.78
N ALA A 295 -10.48 35.44 -14.18
CA ALA A 295 -11.67 34.83 -14.76
C ALA A 295 -11.26 34.07 -16.03
N ARG A 296 -11.84 32.89 -16.26
CA ARG A 296 -11.71 32.21 -17.54
C ARG A 296 -12.61 32.99 -18.52
N GLU A 297 -12.00 33.62 -19.53
CA GLU A 297 -12.75 34.25 -20.64
C GLU A 297 -13.58 33.21 -21.40
#